data_AF-A0A443NU12-F1
#
_entry.id   AF-A0A443NU12-F1
#
_cell.length_a   1.000
_cell.length_b   1.000
_cell.length_c   1.000
_cell.angle_alpha   90.00
_cell.angle_beta   90.00
_cell.angle_gamma   90.00
#
_symmetry.space_group_name_H-M   'P 1'
#
loop_
_entity.id
_entity.type
_entity.pdbx_description
1 polymer ?
#
loop_
_entity_poly.entity_id
_entity_poly.type
_entity_poly.pdbx_seq_one_letter_code
_entity_poly.pdbx_strand_id
1 'polypeptide(L)'
;MKSSKSSLSKIERKTVERNRRMNMKDLCSKLASLTPSHRSKRAPSVLDQLEQAAAYIRELQENIKALKEKRALAAYIVGINKDITDGMTVELRTPVIELRESGSAVEVVLITGLNKNFMLSDVISIIEEEGAQVVNVNLSCAANKVFHTIHSQVTSARVGFESVRVYERLKELVKGT
;
A
#
# COMPACT_ATOMS: atom_id res chain seq x y z
N MET A 1 -65.13 27.25 -26.35
CA MET A 1 -64.49 26.30 -25.41
C MET A 1 -62.95 26.17 -25.58
N LYS A 2 -62.21 27.23 -25.95
CA LYS A 2 -60.73 27.17 -26.18
C LYS A 2 -59.86 27.49 -24.95
N SER A 3 -60.43 28.05 -23.88
CA SER A 3 -59.69 28.54 -22.70
C SER A 3 -59.00 27.41 -21.90
N SER A 4 -59.70 26.30 -21.68
CA SER A 4 -59.27 25.20 -20.79
C SER A 4 -58.01 24.47 -21.30
N LYS A 5 -57.90 24.20 -22.61
CA LYS A 5 -56.71 23.57 -23.22
C LYS A 5 -55.43 24.41 -23.05
N SER A 6 -55.55 25.75 -23.03
CA SER A 6 -54.40 26.64 -22.85
C SER A 6 -53.87 26.67 -21.42
N SER A 7 -54.75 26.46 -20.43
CA SER A 7 -54.39 26.40 -19.02
C SER A 7 -53.71 25.08 -18.65
N LEU A 8 -54.19 23.96 -19.21
CA LEU A 8 -53.59 22.63 -19.07
C LEU A 8 -52.16 22.59 -19.64
N SER A 9 -51.95 23.10 -20.85
CA SER A 9 -50.60 23.12 -21.46
C SER A 9 -49.62 24.01 -20.68
N LYS A 10 -50.10 25.08 -20.03
CA LYS A 10 -49.27 25.90 -19.12
C LYS A 10 -48.89 25.13 -17.85
N ILE A 11 -49.81 24.35 -17.28
CA ILE A 11 -49.56 23.52 -16.08
C ILE A 11 -48.58 22.38 -16.41
N GLU A 12 -48.74 21.73 -17.57
CA GLU A 12 -47.81 20.72 -18.07
C GLU A 12 -46.40 21.30 -18.24
N ARG A 13 -46.26 22.45 -18.92
CA ARG A 13 -44.96 23.14 -19.05
C ARG A 13 -44.32 23.44 -17.69
N LYS A 14 -45.10 23.94 -16.72
CA LYS A 14 -44.60 24.20 -15.36
C LYS A 14 -44.11 22.93 -14.66
N THR A 15 -44.81 21.81 -14.86
CA THR A 15 -44.46 20.52 -14.27
C THR A 15 -43.19 19.94 -14.89
N VAL A 16 -43.10 19.95 -16.23
CA VAL A 16 -41.89 19.51 -16.96
C VAL A 16 -40.67 20.30 -16.53
N GLU A 17 -40.79 21.63 -16.46
CA GLU A 17 -39.69 22.50 -16.07
C GLU A 17 -39.32 22.35 -14.57
N ARG A 18 -40.30 22.06 -13.71
CA ARG A 18 -40.04 21.71 -12.30
C ARG A 18 -39.23 20.41 -12.18
N ASN A 19 -39.63 19.37 -12.91
CA ASN A 19 -38.93 18.09 -12.92
C ASN A 19 -37.50 18.25 -13.46
N ARG A 20 -37.31 19.04 -14.52
CA ARG A 20 -35.99 19.37 -15.06
C ARG A 20 -35.07 19.99 -14.02
N ARG A 21 -35.57 20.95 -13.22
CA ARG A 21 -34.78 21.60 -12.14
C ARG A 21 -34.47 20.66 -10.98
N MET A 22 -35.41 19.78 -10.62
CA MET A 22 -35.21 18.79 -9.57
C MET A 22 -34.12 17.80 -9.97
N ASN A 23 -34.20 17.25 -11.19
CA ASN A 23 -33.17 16.37 -11.74
C ASN A 23 -31.78 17.04 -11.74
N MET A 24 -31.69 18.31 -12.15
CA MET A 24 -30.42 19.03 -12.13
C MET A 24 -29.86 19.18 -10.71
N LYS A 25 -30.71 19.50 -9.73
CA LYS A 25 -30.31 19.59 -8.32
C LYS A 25 -29.78 18.26 -7.79
N ASP A 26 -30.43 17.16 -8.14
CA ASP A 26 -30.02 15.82 -7.71
C ASP A 26 -28.66 15.43 -8.31
N LEU A 27 -28.44 15.75 -9.59
CA LEU A 27 -27.15 15.54 -10.25
C LEU A 27 -26.02 16.35 -9.62
N CYS A 28 -26.24 17.63 -9.32
CA CYS A 28 -25.25 18.46 -8.61
C CYS A 28 -24.95 17.89 -7.22
N SER A 29 -25.98 17.43 -6.49
CA SER A 29 -25.79 16.82 -5.16
C SER A 29 -24.98 15.53 -5.24
N LYS A 30 -25.24 14.70 -6.26
CA LYS A 30 -24.47 13.49 -6.53
C LYS A 30 -23.01 13.80 -6.89
N LEU A 31 -22.78 14.82 -7.72
CA LEU A 31 -21.42 15.26 -8.06
C LEU A 31 -20.66 15.66 -6.79
N ALA A 32 -21.26 16.52 -5.95
CA ALA A 32 -20.65 16.96 -4.71
C ALA A 32 -20.29 15.81 -3.76
N SER A 33 -21.07 14.72 -3.77
CA SER A 33 -20.78 13.51 -2.96
C SER A 33 -19.61 12.67 -3.46
N LEU A 34 -19.28 12.75 -4.77
CA LEU A 34 -18.20 11.99 -5.39
C LEU A 34 -16.87 12.76 -5.42
N THR A 35 -16.93 14.08 -5.25
CA THR A 35 -15.74 14.94 -5.20
C THR A 35 -15.21 15.07 -3.77
N PRO A 36 -13.89 15.12 -3.58
CA PRO A 36 -13.29 15.39 -2.27
C PRO A 36 -13.82 16.72 -1.69
N SER A 37 -14.40 16.66 -0.50
CA SER A 37 -14.88 17.85 0.18
C SER A 37 -13.69 18.64 0.71
N HIS A 38 -13.33 19.73 0.02
CA HIS A 38 -12.43 20.73 0.60
C HIS A 38 -13.18 21.38 1.77
N ARG A 39 -12.57 21.44 2.96
CA ARG A 39 -13.12 22.10 4.16
C ARG A 39 -13.20 23.62 3.95
N SER A 40 -14.04 24.05 3.04
CA SER A 40 -14.40 25.44 2.81
C SER A 40 -15.53 25.80 3.77
N LYS A 41 -15.40 26.94 4.47
CA LYS A 41 -16.44 27.48 5.35
C LYS A 41 -17.68 27.98 4.57
N ARG A 42 -17.63 27.97 3.22
CA ARG A 42 -18.68 28.44 2.32
C ARG A 42 -19.22 27.28 1.48
N ALA A 43 -20.53 27.20 1.33
CA ALA A 43 -21.17 26.28 0.39
C ALA A 43 -20.68 26.61 -1.05
N PRO A 44 -20.02 25.66 -1.73
CA PRO A 44 -19.44 25.91 -3.06
C PRO A 44 -20.57 26.14 -4.07
N SER A 45 -20.37 27.10 -4.97
CA SER A 45 -21.32 27.33 -6.06
C SER A 45 -21.34 26.13 -7.01
N VAL A 46 -22.38 26.00 -7.84
CA VAL A 46 -22.45 24.92 -8.84
C VAL A 46 -21.26 24.99 -9.81
N LEU A 47 -20.78 26.19 -10.13
CA LEU A 47 -19.61 26.37 -10.99
C LEU A 47 -18.33 25.86 -10.32
N ASP A 48 -18.12 26.22 -9.04
CA ASP A 48 -16.95 25.75 -8.27
C ASP A 48 -16.94 24.22 -8.16
N GLN A 49 -18.11 23.61 -7.94
CA GLN A 49 -18.24 22.15 -7.88
C GLN A 49 -17.88 21.48 -9.22
N LEU A 50 -18.28 22.08 -10.34
CA LEU A 50 -17.94 21.57 -11.67
C LEU A 50 -16.44 21.69 -11.96
N GLU A 51 -15.83 22.83 -11.62
CA GLU A 51 -14.40 23.05 -11.81
C GLU A 51 -13.57 22.11 -10.92
N GLN A 52 -13.98 21.94 -9.65
CA GLN A 52 -13.34 21.01 -8.73
C GLN A 52 -13.45 19.56 -9.22
N ALA A 53 -14.62 19.15 -9.71
CA ALA A 53 -14.80 17.83 -10.30
C ALA A 53 -13.89 17.62 -11.52
N ALA A 54 -13.76 18.61 -12.40
CA ALA A 54 -12.90 18.54 -13.57
C ALA A 54 -11.41 18.46 -13.20
N ALA A 55 -10.98 19.19 -12.17
CA ALA A 55 -9.64 19.08 -11.63
C ALA A 55 -9.38 17.67 -11.05
N TYR A 56 -10.33 17.15 -10.27
CA TYR A 56 -10.20 15.83 -9.63
C TYR A 56 -10.16 14.69 -10.66
N ILE A 57 -10.94 14.76 -11.74
CA ILE A 57 -10.89 13.79 -12.83
C ILE A 57 -9.48 13.75 -13.46
N ARG A 58 -8.86 14.91 -13.69
CA ARG A 58 -7.50 14.99 -14.25
C ARG A 58 -6.47 14.36 -13.32
N GLU A 59 -6.54 14.69 -12.02
CA GLU A 59 -5.66 14.10 -11.00
C GLU A 59 -5.79 12.56 -10.96
N LEU A 60 -7.02 12.04 -10.97
CA LEU A 60 -7.25 10.59 -10.98
C LEU A 60 -6.71 9.93 -12.26
N GLN A 61 -6.81 10.58 -13.42
CA GLN A 61 -6.23 10.07 -14.67
C GLN A 61 -4.71 9.96 -14.59
N GLU A 62 -4.04 10.98 -14.04
CA GLU A 62 -2.59 10.98 -13.82
C GLU A 62 -2.18 9.88 -12.83
N ASN A 63 -2.89 9.75 -11.71
CA ASN A 63 -2.66 8.70 -10.73
C ASN A 63 -2.82 7.29 -11.33
N ILE A 64 -3.84 7.07 -12.16
CA ILE A 64 -4.03 5.79 -12.86
C ILE A 64 -2.85 5.50 -13.80
N LYS A 65 -2.35 6.51 -14.52
CA LYS A 65 -1.19 6.35 -15.41
C LYS A 65 0.07 5.98 -14.61
N ALA A 66 0.37 6.73 -13.55
CA ALA A 66 1.52 6.47 -12.68
C ALA A 66 1.45 5.08 -12.03
N LEU A 67 0.26 4.67 -11.56
CA LEU A 67 0.06 3.33 -10.98
C LEU A 67 0.22 2.21 -12.02
N LYS A 68 -0.22 2.43 -13.27
CA LYS A 68 0.00 1.47 -14.36
C LYS A 68 1.49 1.33 -14.70
N GLU A 69 2.24 2.43 -14.75
CA GLU A 69 3.68 2.42 -14.97
C GLU A 69 4.41 1.69 -13.83
N LYS A 70 4.08 2.02 -12.57
CA LYS A 70 4.63 1.32 -11.40
C LYS A 70 4.34 -0.18 -11.43
N ARG A 71 3.13 -0.57 -11.82
CA ARG A 71 2.74 -1.99 -11.96
C ARG A 71 3.51 -2.67 -13.09
N ALA A 72 3.73 -1.99 -14.22
CA ALA A 72 4.49 -2.53 -15.34
C ALA A 72 5.97 -2.74 -14.98
N LEU A 73 6.58 -1.79 -14.27
CA LEU A 73 7.94 -1.93 -13.74
C LEU A 73 8.05 -3.10 -12.77
N ALA A 74 7.10 -3.23 -11.83
CA ALA A 74 7.05 -4.36 -10.91
C ALA A 74 6.90 -5.70 -11.65
N ALA A 75 6.03 -5.78 -12.65
CA ALA A 75 5.85 -6.98 -13.47
C ALA A 75 7.09 -7.30 -14.32
N TYR A 76 7.79 -6.29 -14.84
CA TYR A 76 9.05 -6.46 -15.57
C TYR A 76 10.16 -7.01 -14.68
N ILE A 77 10.30 -6.49 -13.45
CA ILE A 77 11.25 -7.00 -12.46
C ILE A 77 10.93 -8.47 -12.14
N VAL A 78 9.66 -8.81 -11.91
CA VAL A 78 9.23 -10.20 -11.64
C VAL A 78 9.46 -11.11 -12.86
N GLY A 79 9.23 -10.60 -14.08
CA GLY A 79 9.45 -11.34 -15.33
C GLY A 79 10.93 -11.63 -15.60
N ILE A 80 11.81 -10.64 -15.43
CA ILE A 80 13.27 -10.82 -15.52
C ILE A 80 13.74 -11.86 -14.50
N ASN A 81 13.24 -11.79 -13.27
CA ASN A 81 13.61 -12.75 -12.24
C ASN A 81 13.25 -14.18 -12.66
N LYS A 82 12.12 -14.38 -13.36
CA LYS A 82 11.68 -15.69 -13.86
C LYS A 82 12.59 -16.26 -14.95
N ASP A 83 13.03 -15.43 -15.91
CA ASP A 83 13.92 -15.86 -16.99
C ASP A 83 15.36 -16.09 -16.49
N ILE A 84 15.84 -15.30 -15.53
CA ILE A 84 17.18 -15.48 -14.92
C ILE A 84 17.21 -16.72 -14.02
N THR A 85 16.11 -17.05 -13.32
CA THR A 85 16.03 -18.24 -12.47
C THR A 85 16.12 -19.56 -13.24
N ASP A 86 15.72 -19.58 -14.52
CA ASP A 86 15.81 -20.80 -15.36
C ASP A 86 17.25 -21.03 -15.87
N GLY A 87 18.08 -19.98 -15.92
CA GLY A 87 19.44 -20.04 -16.47
C GLY A 87 20.60 -20.00 -15.45
N MET A 88 20.39 -19.54 -14.21
CA MET A 88 21.50 -19.23 -13.29
C MET A 88 21.28 -19.79 -11.87
N THR A 89 21.20 -21.11 -11.73
CA THR A 89 21.21 -21.82 -10.43
C THR A 89 22.61 -21.87 -9.79
N VAL A 90 23.33 -20.75 -9.77
CA VAL A 90 24.67 -20.69 -9.15
C VAL A 90 24.64 -19.86 -7.87
N GLU A 91 24.50 -20.61 -6.77
CA GLU A 91 25.14 -20.44 -5.46
C GLU A 91 24.86 -19.18 -4.63
N LEU A 92 23.84 -19.27 -3.78
CA LEU A 92 24.06 -19.06 -2.35
C LEU A 92 23.78 -20.37 -1.62
N ARG A 93 24.82 -21.18 -1.40
CA ARG A 93 24.68 -22.46 -0.68
C ARG A 93 24.16 -22.26 0.75
N THR A 94 24.38 -21.10 1.37
CA THR A 94 23.87 -20.74 2.70
C THR A 94 23.50 -19.26 2.76
N PRO A 95 22.38 -18.87 3.40
CA PRO A 95 22.09 -17.47 3.66
C PRO A 95 23.09 -16.90 4.67
N VAL A 96 23.34 -15.60 4.56
CA VAL A 96 24.25 -14.86 5.44
C VAL A 96 23.41 -14.19 6.52
N ILE A 97 23.78 -14.40 7.78
CA ILE A 97 23.17 -13.72 8.93
C ILE A 97 24.24 -12.78 9.48
N GLU A 98 23.88 -11.52 9.68
CA GLU A 98 24.67 -10.52 10.39
C GLU A 98 23.82 -9.94 11.51
N LEU A 99 24.43 -9.74 12.68
CA LEU A 99 23.75 -9.19 13.84
C LEU A 99 24.58 -8.03 14.38
N ARG A 100 23.94 -6.88 14.53
CA ARG A 100 24.56 -5.63 14.94
C ARG A 100 23.87 -5.09 16.18
N GLU A 101 24.63 -4.95 17.24
CA GLU A 101 24.16 -4.41 18.51
C GLU A 101 24.62 -2.96 18.68
N SER A 102 23.73 -2.11 19.19
CA SER A 102 24.02 -0.71 19.51
C SER A 102 23.23 -0.31 20.75
N GLY A 103 23.78 -0.64 21.92
CA GLY A 103 23.13 -0.39 23.21
C GLY A 103 21.88 -1.26 23.38
N SER A 104 20.71 -0.64 23.47
CA SER A 104 19.42 -1.34 23.54
C SER A 104 18.82 -1.67 22.18
N ALA A 105 19.44 -1.23 21.09
CA ALA A 105 18.97 -1.48 19.72
C ALA A 105 19.73 -2.65 19.12
N VAL A 106 19.00 -3.54 18.47
CA VAL A 106 19.52 -4.74 17.81
C VAL A 106 19.02 -4.74 16.38
N GLU A 107 19.95 -4.87 15.44
CA GLU A 107 19.68 -5.00 14.02
C GLU A 107 20.11 -6.39 13.55
N VAL A 108 19.16 -7.15 13.02
CA VAL A 108 19.40 -8.46 12.41
C VAL A 108 19.27 -8.31 10.90
N VAL A 109 20.35 -8.58 10.18
CA VAL A 109 20.37 -8.58 8.71
C VAL A 109 20.51 -10.01 8.22
N LEU A 110 19.53 -10.48 7.47
CA LEU A 110 19.50 -11.80 6.88
C LEU A 110 19.48 -11.67 5.36
N ILE A 111 20.44 -12.28 4.69
CA ILE A 111 20.60 -12.26 3.23
C ILE A 111 20.35 -13.66 2.70
N THR A 112 19.26 -13.84 1.96
CA THR A 112 18.85 -15.15 1.45
C THR A 112 18.73 -15.16 -0.06
N GLY A 113 18.83 -16.35 -0.66
CA GLY A 113 18.47 -16.53 -2.07
C GLY A 113 16.95 -16.52 -2.26
N LEU A 114 16.50 -16.26 -3.49
CA LEU A 114 15.07 -16.21 -3.85
C LEU A 114 14.30 -17.53 -3.57
N ASN A 115 15.01 -18.66 -3.49
CA ASN A 115 14.41 -20.00 -3.36
C ASN A 115 14.45 -20.56 -1.93
N LYS A 116 14.96 -19.80 -0.94
CA LYS A 116 15.00 -20.25 0.47
C LYS A 116 13.90 -19.54 1.26
N ASN A 117 12.80 -20.25 1.46
CA ASN A 117 11.63 -19.78 2.21
C ASN A 117 11.72 -20.26 3.66
N PHE A 118 12.45 -19.56 4.52
CA PHE A 118 12.19 -19.63 5.96
C PHE A 118 11.07 -18.62 6.28
N MET A 119 10.18 -18.95 7.21
CA MET A 119 9.09 -18.03 7.52
C MET A 119 9.64 -16.88 8.37
N LEU A 120 9.45 -15.64 7.89
CA LEU A 120 9.82 -14.44 8.66
C LEU A 120 9.16 -14.41 10.05
N SER A 121 8.02 -15.08 10.22
CA SER A 121 7.36 -15.31 11.51
C SER A 121 8.26 -16.02 12.51
N ASP A 122 9.05 -17.00 12.05
CA ASP A 122 9.88 -17.82 12.93
C ASP A 122 11.10 -17.01 13.39
N VAL A 123 11.65 -16.18 12.49
CA VAL A 123 12.72 -15.23 12.81
C VAL A 123 12.25 -14.19 13.83
N ILE A 124 11.04 -13.65 13.65
CA ILE A 124 10.44 -12.71 14.61
C ILE A 124 10.21 -13.39 15.97
N SER A 125 9.68 -14.62 15.98
CA SER A 125 9.46 -15.39 17.21
C SER A 125 10.76 -15.61 17.98
N ILE A 126 11.85 -15.99 17.30
CA ILE A 126 13.17 -16.18 17.92
C ILE A 126 13.65 -14.88 18.58
N ILE A 127 13.47 -13.72 17.91
CA ILE A 127 13.90 -12.43 18.43
C ILE A 127 13.07 -12.02 19.66
N GLU A 128 11.76 -12.25 19.63
CA GLU A 128 10.85 -11.92 20.74
C GLU A 128 11.02 -12.85 21.94
N GLU A 129 11.25 -14.15 21.71
CA GLU A 129 11.54 -15.15 22.76
C GLU A 129 12.81 -14.82 23.55
N GLU A 130 13.84 -14.27 22.89
CA GLU A 130 15.10 -13.88 23.53
C GLU A 130 15.06 -12.45 24.11
N GLY A 131 13.87 -11.84 24.21
CA GLY A 131 13.63 -10.60 24.96
C GLY A 131 13.83 -9.29 24.20
N ALA A 132 13.83 -9.33 22.86
CA ALA A 132 13.86 -8.13 22.02
C ALA A 132 12.52 -7.95 21.28
N GLN A 133 11.92 -6.77 21.42
CA GLN A 133 10.70 -6.41 20.71
C GLN A 133 11.04 -5.94 19.30
N VAL A 134 10.46 -6.56 18.28
CA VAL A 134 10.62 -6.11 16.89
C VAL A 134 9.85 -4.80 16.69
N VAL A 135 10.57 -3.75 16.28
CA VAL A 135 10.00 -2.41 16.05
C VAL A 135 9.77 -2.17 14.56
N ASN A 136 10.67 -2.67 13.72
CA ASN A 136 10.60 -2.48 12.28
C ASN A 136 11.17 -3.67 11.53
N VAL A 137 10.54 -4.03 10.40
CA VAL A 137 11.02 -5.05 9.48
C VAL A 137 11.05 -4.43 8.09
N ASN A 138 12.23 -4.42 7.48
CA ASN A 138 12.44 -3.96 6.13
C ASN A 138 12.85 -5.14 5.24
N LEU A 139 12.22 -5.23 4.08
CA LEU A 139 12.50 -6.24 3.07
C LEU A 139 12.93 -5.55 1.79
N SER A 140 14.12 -5.86 1.32
CA SER A 140 14.58 -5.40 0.00
C SER A 140 15.10 -6.58 -0.81
N CYS A 141 14.90 -6.51 -2.13
CA CYS A 141 15.38 -7.53 -3.06
C CYS A 141 16.31 -6.85 -4.04
N ALA A 142 17.55 -7.35 -4.15
CA ALA A 142 18.51 -6.88 -5.13
C ALA A 142 19.17 -8.07 -5.83
N ALA A 143 19.09 -8.07 -7.17
CA ALA A 143 19.52 -9.18 -8.02
C ALA A 143 18.88 -10.51 -7.58
N ASN A 144 19.68 -11.45 -7.09
CA ASN A 144 19.24 -12.79 -6.65
C ASN A 144 19.22 -12.95 -5.12
N LYS A 145 19.26 -11.83 -4.39
CA LYS A 145 19.35 -11.79 -2.93
C LYS A 145 18.18 -11.01 -2.34
N VAL A 146 17.58 -11.60 -1.31
CA VAL A 146 16.59 -10.96 -0.46
C VAL A 146 17.29 -10.55 0.82
N PHE A 147 17.22 -9.27 1.15
CA PHE A 147 17.75 -8.67 2.36
C PHE A 147 16.59 -8.41 3.31
N HIS A 148 16.59 -9.11 4.44
CA HIS A 148 15.68 -8.91 5.54
C HIS A 148 16.44 -8.13 6.62
N THR A 149 16.02 -6.91 6.89
CA THR A 149 16.60 -6.07 7.95
C THR A 149 15.56 -5.90 9.04
N ILE A 150 15.82 -6.47 10.21
CA ILE A 150 14.91 -6.45 11.35
C ILE A 150 15.53 -5.58 12.43
N HIS A 151 14.83 -4.52 12.80
CA HIS A 151 15.21 -3.67 13.93
C HIS A 151 14.35 -4.03 15.14
N SER A 152 15.03 -4.32 16.23
CA SER A 152 14.41 -4.69 17.50
C SER A 152 15.03 -3.90 18.65
N GLN A 153 14.25 -3.76 19.73
CA GLN A 153 14.65 -3.07 20.94
C GLN A 153 14.61 -4.06 22.11
N VAL A 154 15.70 -4.15 22.86
CA VAL A 154 15.77 -5.00 24.05
C VAL A 154 14.85 -4.41 25.12
N THR A 155 13.82 -5.15 25.50
CA THR A 155 12.77 -4.68 26.43
C THR A 155 13.00 -5.09 27.87
N SER A 156 13.97 -5.97 28.15
CA SER A 156 14.23 -6.46 29.52
C SER A 156 15.70 -6.57 29.87
N ALA A 157 16.09 -6.03 31.02
CA ALA A 157 17.41 -6.22 31.64
C ALA A 157 17.52 -7.52 32.47
N ARG A 158 16.42 -8.31 32.60
CA ARG A 158 16.36 -9.56 33.37
C ARG A 158 16.49 -10.84 32.53
N VAL A 159 16.18 -10.76 31.25
CA VAL A 159 16.45 -11.79 30.25
C VAL A 159 17.58 -11.21 29.42
N GLY A 160 18.80 -11.68 29.63
CA GLY A 160 19.94 -11.17 28.86
C GLY A 160 19.67 -11.44 27.39
N PHE A 161 19.51 -10.38 26.58
CA PHE A 161 19.47 -10.53 25.14
C PHE A 161 20.83 -11.06 24.70
N GLU A 162 20.90 -12.35 24.38
CA GLU A 162 22.16 -13.00 24.08
C GLU A 162 22.41 -13.04 22.57
N SER A 163 23.27 -12.11 22.15
CA SER A 163 23.91 -12.00 20.83
C SER A 163 24.03 -13.30 20.04
N VAL A 164 24.76 -14.19 20.71
CA VAL A 164 25.27 -15.46 20.21
C VAL A 164 24.14 -16.47 20.07
N ARG A 165 23.18 -16.48 21.00
CA ARG A 165 22.09 -17.45 21.07
C ARG A 165 21.05 -17.21 19.98
N VAL A 166 20.72 -15.94 19.74
CA VAL A 166 19.86 -15.53 18.61
C VAL A 166 20.53 -15.94 17.29
N TYR A 167 21.83 -15.65 17.15
CA TYR A 167 22.58 -16.03 15.95
C TYR A 167 22.59 -17.55 15.70
N GLU A 168 22.78 -18.37 16.74
CA GLU A 168 22.77 -19.83 16.65
C GLU A 168 21.39 -20.37 16.24
N ARG A 169 20.31 -19.92 16.88
CA ARG A 169 18.94 -20.35 16.55
C ARG A 169 18.53 -19.95 15.14
N LEU A 170 18.91 -18.74 14.70
CA LEU A 170 18.69 -18.30 13.33
C LEU A 170 19.49 -19.14 12.32
N LYS A 171 20.72 -19.53 12.67
CA LYS A 171 21.56 -20.40 11.83
C LYS A 171 21.01 -21.82 11.72
N GLU A 172 20.38 -22.34 12.78
CA GLU A 172 19.69 -23.63 12.75
C GLU A 172 18.44 -23.59 11.88
N LEU A 173 17.60 -22.56 12.03
CA LEU A 173 16.40 -22.34 11.21
C LEU A 173 16.74 -22.32 9.72
N VAL A 174 17.83 -21.63 9.40
CA VAL A 174 18.37 -21.49 8.06
C VAL A 174 18.94 -22.79 7.47
N LYS A 175 19.50 -23.67 8.30
CA LYS A 175 20.13 -24.93 7.89
C LYS A 175 19.14 -26.09 7.80
N GLY A 176 18.01 -26.01 8.51
CA GLY A 176 16.99 -27.06 8.57
C GLY A 176 16.01 -27.10 7.40
N THR A 177 16.15 -26.22 6.40
CA THR A 177 15.29 -26.14 5.20
C THR A 177 16.12 -26.34 3.94
#